data_AF-A0A8J7PTP1-F1
#
_entry.id   AF-A0A8J7PTP1-F1
#
_cell.length_a   1.000
_cell.length_b   1.000
_cell.length_c   1.000
_cell.angle_alpha   90.00
_cell.angle_beta   90.00
_cell.angle_gamma   90.00
#
_symmetry.space_group_name_H-M   'P 1'
#
loop_
_entity.id
_entity.type
_entity.pdbx_description
1 polymer ?
#
loop_
_entity_poly.entity_id
_entity_poly.type
_entity_poly.pdbx_seq_one_letter_code
_entity_poly.pdbx_strand_id
1 'polypeptide(L)'
;IDSNQNEIILDYKGPNREGGPDRFPDPKKLLEAKRRDTKQYGSFEGRIQLAEWCLQVGLPDDAAHILDNLAAQPNKETFKPTTTAAVEAWAKVKPVLAANVEGLDKANSWKERLGYQAVSVSKHYALVHQENTQDSANRRLDALENNFKTVYTWFALRGKALPGPTEKLVGVIVGDAGEFRRYRDTFEAQNLAADGFFARRENLAVFSGRRLDKASVNFDQLIKDIYRTNRPEDLFKAKLPSLKDNPTAPKTYAEYARASTLTLVDQLLKEEAEIASASSEGTKQIFAETGLLPRNVLAPEWVRTGIAALFETPKGPFPGGAGQLKVALYPGGGGPHWAYMRYFEELNDQKLITPRNAPDIFIDTVLDAHFLRARKMEATERALSKKGEQVEGDSKATTSEQMFARARTYSWAVVYFLAKDKFQEFEAFLQELAKLPRDAELDPEAVIVAFCKGYGIDTAGLSAAIPDVDRFAGVGLEWYNFMTRQVSPSRSLKVDNLAVPPGTPGAPGGPGMPGS
;
A
#
# COMPACT_ATOMS: atom_id res chain seq x y z
N ILE A 1 -19.14 2.15 3.84
CA ILE A 1 -20.49 1.67 3.44
C ILE A 1 -20.80 0.47 4.31
N ASP A 2 -21.81 0.58 5.17
CA ASP A 2 -22.39 -0.57 5.85
C ASP A 2 -23.49 -1.12 4.94
N SER A 3 -23.39 -2.41 4.58
CA SER A 3 -24.34 -3.08 3.68
C SER A 3 -25.76 -3.18 4.26
N ASN A 4 -25.91 -2.98 5.58
CA ASN A 4 -27.20 -2.99 6.25
C ASN A 4 -27.87 -1.61 6.32
N GLN A 5 -27.25 -0.57 5.74
CA GLN A 5 -27.73 0.80 5.80
C GLN A 5 -28.27 1.26 4.44
N ASN A 6 -29.45 1.87 4.46
CA ASN A 6 -30.12 2.41 3.26
C ASN A 6 -29.50 3.72 2.73
N GLU A 7 -28.50 4.28 3.42
CA GLU A 7 -27.93 5.60 3.11
C GLU A 7 -26.42 5.50 2.88
N ILE A 8 -25.96 6.07 1.75
CA ILE A 8 -24.53 6.23 1.45
C ILE A 8 -24.12 7.61 1.99
N ILE A 9 -23.37 7.64 3.08
CA ILE A 9 -22.87 8.90 3.64
C ILE A 9 -21.55 9.26 2.97
N LEU A 10 -21.54 10.36 2.20
CA LEU A 10 -20.32 10.99 1.67
C LEU A 10 -19.92 12.15 2.59
N ASP A 11 -18.86 11.97 3.37
CA ASP A 11 -18.45 12.92 4.41
C ASP A 11 -17.65 14.13 3.91
N TYR A 12 -17.17 14.09 2.67
CA TYR A 12 -16.51 15.23 2.08
C TYR A 12 -17.54 16.20 1.49
N LYS A 13 -17.79 17.29 2.21
CA LYS A 13 -18.74 18.35 1.80
C LYS A 13 -18.09 19.48 0.99
N GLY A 14 -16.85 19.30 0.51
CA GLY A 14 -16.08 20.38 -0.08
C GLY A 14 -15.68 21.45 0.95
N PRO A 15 -15.32 22.66 0.50
CA PRO A 15 -15.15 23.81 1.37
C PRO A 15 -16.39 24.03 2.24
N ASN A 16 -16.20 24.26 3.55
CA ASN A 16 -17.31 24.45 4.50
C ASN A 16 -18.25 25.63 4.14
N ARG A 17 -17.77 26.56 3.31
CA ARG A 17 -18.49 27.70 2.73
C ARG A 17 -17.90 27.99 1.36
N GLU A 18 -18.69 28.57 0.47
CA GLU A 18 -18.21 29.06 -0.83
C GLU A 18 -17.02 30.03 -0.61
N GLY A 19 -15.87 29.74 -1.24
CA GLY A 19 -14.61 30.48 -1.03
C GLY A 19 -13.82 30.12 0.25
N GLY A 20 -14.30 29.19 1.07
CA GLY A 20 -13.56 28.69 2.23
C GLY A 20 -12.35 27.82 1.83
N PRO A 21 -11.39 27.60 2.75
CA PRO A 21 -10.28 26.69 2.48
C PRO A 21 -10.82 25.28 2.29
N ASP A 22 -10.46 24.69 1.16
CA ASP A 22 -10.63 23.26 0.94
C ASP A 22 -9.81 22.52 2.00
N ARG A 23 -10.44 21.56 2.69
CA ARG A 23 -9.77 20.71 3.68
C ARG A 23 -8.88 19.66 3.03
N PHE A 24 -9.14 19.31 1.76
CA PHE A 24 -8.40 18.34 0.96
C PHE A 24 -8.10 18.91 -0.43
N PRO A 25 -7.32 20.00 -0.49
CA PRO A 25 -6.96 20.57 -1.77
C PRO A 25 -6.14 19.56 -2.58
N ASP A 26 -6.41 19.51 -3.87
CA ASP A 26 -5.62 18.78 -4.86
C ASP A 26 -4.12 18.94 -4.57
N PRO A 27 -3.35 17.83 -4.49
CA PRO A 27 -1.90 17.87 -4.31
C PRO A 27 -1.18 18.89 -5.19
N LYS A 28 -1.63 19.11 -6.42
CA LYS A 28 -1.03 20.13 -7.31
C LYS A 28 -1.25 21.56 -6.81
N LYS A 29 -2.44 21.87 -6.26
CA LYS A 29 -2.70 23.18 -5.63
C LYS A 29 -1.83 23.38 -4.38
N LEU A 30 -1.66 22.33 -3.59
CA LEU A 30 -0.76 22.35 -2.42
C LEU A 30 0.69 22.56 -2.83
N LEU A 31 1.13 21.93 -3.92
CA LEU A 31 2.48 22.11 -4.46
C LEU A 31 2.73 23.57 -4.82
N GLU A 32 1.80 24.21 -5.53
CA GLU A 32 1.92 25.63 -5.88
C GLU A 32 1.96 26.54 -4.65
N ALA A 33 1.17 26.24 -3.62
CA ALA A 33 1.24 26.97 -2.35
C ALA A 33 2.61 26.79 -1.66
N LYS A 34 3.15 25.55 -1.64
CA LYS A 34 4.48 25.27 -1.08
C LYS A 34 5.60 25.92 -1.89
N ARG A 35 5.52 25.96 -3.21
CA ARG A 35 6.49 26.66 -4.08
C ARG A 35 6.57 28.16 -3.76
N ARG A 36 5.47 28.77 -3.32
CA ARG A 36 5.42 30.19 -2.92
C ARG A 36 6.01 30.45 -1.54
N ASP A 37 6.08 29.43 -0.67
CA ASP A 37 6.76 29.54 0.62
C ASP A 37 8.28 29.43 0.43
N THR A 38 8.87 30.52 -0.03
CA THR A 38 10.31 30.63 -0.28
C THR A 38 11.13 30.58 1.01
N LYS A 39 10.52 30.82 2.17
CA LYS A 39 11.20 30.71 3.46
C LYS A 39 11.50 29.25 3.78
N GLN A 40 10.55 28.35 3.54
CA GLN A 40 10.74 26.92 3.78
C GLN A 40 11.38 26.21 2.58
N TYR A 41 10.94 26.51 1.36
CA TYR A 41 11.27 25.74 0.15
C TYR A 41 12.14 26.49 -0.88
N GLY A 42 12.60 27.71 -0.55
CA GLY A 42 13.42 28.51 -1.46
C GLY A 42 14.89 28.05 -1.56
N SER A 43 15.44 27.50 -0.48
CA SER A 43 16.80 26.94 -0.45
C SER A 43 16.91 25.61 -1.21
N PHE A 44 18.13 25.17 -1.52
CA PHE A 44 18.33 23.89 -2.20
C PHE A 44 17.86 22.70 -1.35
N GLU A 45 18.09 22.73 -0.03
CA GLU A 45 17.59 21.72 0.89
C GLU A 45 16.08 21.76 1.00
N GLY A 46 15.49 22.96 1.01
CA GLY A 46 14.04 23.13 0.96
C GLY A 46 13.46 22.49 -0.30
N ARG A 47 14.09 22.65 -1.46
CA ARG A 47 13.65 22.00 -2.70
C ARG A 47 13.76 20.46 -2.64
N ILE A 48 14.80 19.90 -2.02
CA ILE A 48 14.88 18.45 -1.78
C ILE A 48 13.72 17.99 -0.89
N GLN A 49 13.40 18.71 0.18
CA GLN A 49 12.24 18.41 1.03
C GLN A 49 10.92 18.52 0.26
N LEU A 50 10.81 19.48 -0.66
CA LEU A 50 9.63 19.64 -1.51
C LEU A 50 9.48 18.47 -2.49
N ALA A 51 10.57 18.03 -3.12
CA ALA A 51 10.58 16.85 -3.99
C ALA A 51 10.20 15.59 -3.21
N GLU A 52 10.71 15.42 -2.00
CA GLU A 52 10.32 14.32 -1.13
C GLU A 52 8.82 14.39 -0.79
N TRP A 53 8.30 15.56 -0.43
CA TRP A 53 6.86 15.76 -0.19
C TRP A 53 6.02 15.40 -1.43
N CYS A 54 6.46 15.77 -2.64
CA CYS A 54 5.78 15.39 -3.88
C CYS A 54 5.63 13.86 -3.99
N LEU A 55 6.66 13.08 -3.65
CA LEU A 55 6.54 11.60 -3.63
C LEU A 55 5.51 11.12 -2.61
N GLN A 56 5.48 11.74 -1.43
CA GLN A 56 4.52 11.37 -0.37
C GLN A 56 3.06 11.62 -0.76
N VAL A 57 2.81 12.53 -1.72
CA VAL A 57 1.47 12.86 -2.20
C VAL A 57 1.17 12.35 -3.61
N GLY A 58 2.00 11.45 -4.15
CA GLY A 58 1.76 10.82 -5.45
C GLY A 58 2.06 11.71 -6.65
N LEU A 59 3.03 12.61 -6.55
CA LEU A 59 3.48 13.51 -7.64
C LEU A 59 4.95 13.23 -8.05
N PRO A 60 5.29 12.02 -8.53
CA PRO A 60 6.68 11.68 -8.88
C PRO A 60 7.22 12.46 -10.09
N ASP A 61 6.35 12.91 -11.01
CA ASP A 61 6.75 13.79 -12.11
C ASP A 61 7.26 15.14 -11.62
N ASP A 62 6.54 15.76 -10.68
CA ASP A 62 6.96 17.03 -10.09
C ASP A 62 8.22 16.88 -9.24
N ALA A 63 8.38 15.77 -8.53
CA ALA A 63 9.61 15.46 -7.80
C ALA A 63 10.82 15.38 -8.75
N ALA A 64 10.68 14.65 -9.86
CA ALA A 64 11.68 14.55 -10.91
C ALA A 64 12.02 15.92 -11.53
N HIS A 65 11.01 16.75 -11.79
CA HIS A 65 11.21 18.11 -12.32
C HIS A 65 11.97 19.01 -11.33
N ILE A 66 11.70 18.90 -10.02
CA ILE A 66 12.46 19.64 -9.00
C ILE A 66 13.93 19.21 -9.01
N LEU A 67 14.21 17.90 -9.10
CA LEU A 67 15.58 17.38 -9.17
C LEU A 67 16.29 17.80 -10.46
N ASP A 68 15.61 17.84 -11.60
CA ASP A 68 16.14 18.37 -12.85
C ASP A 68 16.54 19.85 -12.72
N ASN A 69 15.68 20.65 -12.09
CA ASN A 69 15.97 22.07 -11.86
C ASN A 69 17.13 22.29 -10.89
N LEU A 70 17.31 21.41 -9.90
CA LEU A 70 18.49 21.40 -9.01
C LEU A 70 19.75 20.98 -9.78
N ALA A 71 19.67 19.95 -10.62
CA ALA A 71 20.77 19.46 -11.43
C ALA A 71 21.25 20.50 -12.47
N ALA A 72 20.38 21.43 -12.89
CA ALA A 72 20.70 22.50 -13.82
C ALA A 72 21.28 23.77 -13.16
N GLN A 73 21.36 23.85 -11.82
CA GLN A 73 21.87 25.05 -11.14
C GLN A 73 23.37 25.25 -11.45
N PRO A 74 23.83 26.49 -11.69
CA PRO A 74 25.23 26.77 -11.96
C PRO A 74 26.11 26.71 -10.71
N ASN A 75 25.55 27.00 -9.53
CA ASN A 75 26.27 27.16 -8.26
C ASN A 75 26.25 25.91 -7.38
N LYS A 76 26.56 24.74 -7.96
CA LYS A 76 26.52 23.44 -7.28
C LYS A 76 27.53 23.33 -6.14
N GLU A 77 28.58 24.13 -6.15
CA GLU A 77 29.58 24.24 -5.07
C GLU A 77 28.98 24.71 -3.74
N THR A 78 27.81 25.35 -3.77
CA THR A 78 27.10 25.79 -2.56
C THR A 78 26.16 24.74 -1.97
N PHE A 79 26.02 23.57 -2.62
CA PHE A 79 25.17 22.49 -2.15
C PHE A 79 25.75 21.85 -0.89
N LYS A 80 24.87 21.50 0.05
CA LYS A 80 25.25 20.58 1.12
C LYS A 80 25.59 19.20 0.55
N PRO A 81 26.43 18.40 1.23
CA PRO A 81 26.80 17.06 0.77
C PRO A 81 25.60 16.16 0.43
N THR A 82 24.52 16.25 1.20
CA THR A 82 23.27 15.50 0.95
C THR A 82 22.59 15.91 -0.36
N THR A 83 22.56 17.20 -0.66
CA THR A 83 21.96 17.74 -1.89
C THR A 83 22.82 17.36 -3.10
N THR A 84 24.15 17.44 -2.97
CA THR A 84 25.10 16.99 -4.00
C THR A 84 24.90 15.51 -4.32
N ALA A 85 24.90 14.65 -3.30
CA ALA A 85 24.69 13.23 -3.46
C ALA A 85 23.35 12.93 -4.16
N ALA A 86 22.28 13.65 -3.77
CA ALA A 86 20.97 13.46 -4.37
C ALA A 86 20.92 13.81 -5.87
N VAL A 87 21.53 14.94 -6.24
CA VAL A 87 21.61 15.38 -7.65
C VAL A 87 22.48 14.44 -8.49
N GLU A 88 23.59 13.95 -7.94
CA GLU A 88 24.47 12.98 -8.61
C GLU A 88 23.77 11.62 -8.80
N ALA A 89 23.04 11.15 -7.78
CA ALA A 89 22.23 9.94 -7.89
C ALA A 89 21.10 10.10 -8.90
N TRP A 90 20.42 11.26 -8.90
CA TRP A 90 19.38 11.58 -9.87
C TRP A 90 19.91 11.55 -11.32
N ALA A 91 21.11 12.09 -11.57
CA ALA A 91 21.72 12.06 -12.90
C ALA A 91 21.90 10.62 -13.45
N LYS A 92 22.13 9.64 -12.56
CA LYS A 92 22.24 8.21 -12.91
C LYS A 92 20.87 7.53 -13.02
N VAL A 93 19.91 7.93 -12.20
CA VAL A 93 18.55 7.35 -12.16
C VAL A 93 17.68 7.84 -13.33
N LYS A 94 17.82 9.10 -13.75
CA LYS A 94 17.06 9.69 -14.85
C LYS A 94 17.08 8.86 -16.15
N PRO A 95 18.25 8.42 -16.67
CA PRO A 95 18.27 7.58 -17.87
C PRO A 95 17.63 6.21 -17.64
N VAL A 96 17.74 5.65 -16.42
CA VAL A 96 17.05 4.38 -16.08
C VAL A 96 15.54 4.55 -16.20
N LEU A 97 14.96 5.61 -15.62
CA LEU A 97 13.53 5.89 -15.70
C LEU A 97 13.04 6.19 -17.12
N ALA A 98 13.92 6.70 -17.99
CA ALA A 98 13.60 7.01 -19.37
C ALA A 98 13.72 5.79 -20.30
N ALA A 99 14.46 4.76 -19.89
CA ALA A 99 14.73 3.58 -20.70
C ALA A 99 13.45 2.80 -21.02
N ASN A 100 13.43 2.16 -22.19
CA ASN A 100 12.45 1.15 -22.54
C ASN A 100 13.20 -0.19 -22.63
N VAL A 101 12.92 -1.09 -21.69
CA VAL A 101 13.61 -2.38 -21.59
C VAL A 101 12.95 -3.36 -22.56
N GLU A 102 13.67 -3.91 -23.53
CA GLU A 102 13.05 -4.68 -24.62
C GLU A 102 12.77 -6.16 -24.29
N GLY A 103 13.53 -6.77 -23.37
CA GLY A 103 13.49 -8.21 -23.09
C GLY A 103 12.12 -8.70 -22.60
N LEU A 104 11.51 -9.64 -23.36
CA LEU A 104 10.18 -10.22 -23.10
C LEU A 104 10.21 -11.73 -22.84
N ASP A 105 11.38 -12.38 -22.86
CA ASP A 105 11.51 -13.84 -22.83
C ASP A 105 10.84 -14.45 -21.59
N LYS A 106 11.04 -13.85 -20.40
CA LYS A 106 10.35 -14.29 -19.18
C LYS A 106 8.82 -14.15 -19.27
N ALA A 107 8.32 -13.04 -19.83
CA ALA A 107 6.89 -12.82 -19.97
C ALA A 107 6.26 -13.85 -20.92
N ASN A 108 6.93 -14.14 -22.05
CA ASN A 108 6.51 -15.16 -23.00
C ASN A 108 6.56 -16.56 -22.38
N SER A 109 7.60 -16.89 -21.62
CA SER A 109 7.68 -18.16 -20.90
C SER A 109 6.53 -18.36 -19.90
N TRP A 110 6.18 -17.31 -19.14
CA TRP A 110 5.03 -17.36 -18.24
C TRP A 110 3.69 -17.42 -18.99
N LYS A 111 3.55 -16.70 -20.11
CA LYS A 111 2.39 -16.76 -21.00
C LYS A 111 2.14 -18.21 -21.44
N GLU A 112 3.16 -18.89 -21.94
CA GLU A 112 3.08 -20.29 -22.37
C GLU A 112 2.76 -21.23 -21.21
N ARG A 113 3.46 -21.07 -20.07
CA ARG A 113 3.27 -21.92 -18.88
C ARG A 113 1.85 -21.84 -18.31
N LEU A 114 1.23 -20.67 -18.38
CA LEU A 114 -0.12 -20.42 -17.84
C LEU A 114 -1.23 -20.64 -18.89
N GLY A 115 -0.87 -20.79 -20.18
CA GLY A 115 -1.84 -20.90 -21.27
C GLY A 115 -2.62 -19.61 -21.52
N TYR A 116 -2.09 -18.46 -21.11
CA TYR A 116 -2.74 -17.16 -21.28
C TYR A 116 -2.46 -16.61 -22.69
N GLN A 117 -3.40 -15.84 -23.25
CA GLN A 117 -3.34 -15.41 -24.65
C GLN A 117 -2.73 -14.01 -24.82
N ALA A 118 -2.76 -13.17 -23.78
CA ALA A 118 -2.38 -11.76 -23.86
C ALA A 118 -1.17 -11.41 -23.00
N VAL A 119 -0.36 -10.48 -23.51
CA VAL A 119 0.72 -9.81 -22.79
C VAL A 119 0.60 -8.32 -23.06
N SER A 120 0.50 -7.53 -21.99
CA SER A 120 0.55 -6.07 -22.05
C SER A 120 1.91 -5.58 -21.57
N VAL A 121 2.44 -4.51 -22.18
CA VAL A 121 3.81 -4.04 -21.91
C VAL A 121 3.84 -2.54 -21.64
N SER A 122 4.70 -2.12 -20.73
CA SER A 122 5.09 -0.73 -20.50
C SER A 122 6.60 -0.58 -20.69
N LYS A 123 7.24 0.47 -20.16
CA LYS A 123 8.69 0.69 -20.31
C LYS A 123 9.52 -0.38 -19.59
N HIS A 124 9.17 -0.69 -18.35
CA HIS A 124 9.92 -1.56 -17.45
C HIS A 124 9.19 -2.86 -17.13
N TYR A 125 7.89 -2.97 -17.41
CA TYR A 125 7.07 -4.12 -17.02
C TYR A 125 6.40 -4.82 -18.20
N ALA A 126 6.12 -6.10 -18.00
CA ALA A 126 5.25 -6.91 -18.83
C ALA A 126 4.23 -7.65 -17.95
N LEU A 127 2.95 -7.56 -18.28
CA LEU A 127 1.88 -8.28 -17.60
C LEU A 127 1.32 -9.37 -18.50
N VAL A 128 1.33 -10.60 -17.99
CA VAL A 128 0.70 -11.77 -18.62
C VAL A 128 -0.71 -11.91 -18.08
N HIS A 129 -1.71 -11.98 -18.94
CA HIS A 129 -3.11 -11.98 -18.52
C HIS A 129 -4.06 -12.61 -19.55
N GLN A 130 -5.32 -12.80 -19.17
CA GLN A 130 -6.40 -13.21 -20.06
C GLN A 130 -6.92 -12.02 -20.88
N GLU A 131 -7.48 -12.24 -22.07
CA GLU A 131 -7.92 -11.12 -22.96
C GLU A 131 -8.99 -10.23 -22.31
N ASN A 132 -9.87 -10.80 -21.50
CA ASN A 132 -10.94 -10.08 -20.81
C ASN A 132 -10.45 -9.16 -19.67
N THR A 133 -9.16 -9.13 -19.36
CA THR A 133 -8.58 -8.26 -18.32
C THR A 133 -7.68 -7.16 -18.88
N GLN A 134 -7.74 -6.86 -20.18
CA GLN A 134 -6.88 -5.87 -20.84
C GLN A 134 -6.89 -4.49 -20.15
N ASP A 135 -8.05 -3.95 -19.80
CA ASP A 135 -8.13 -2.64 -19.14
C ASP A 135 -7.52 -2.64 -17.74
N SER A 136 -7.71 -3.74 -17.00
CA SER A 136 -7.06 -3.95 -15.69
C SER A 136 -5.55 -4.06 -15.84
N ALA A 137 -5.07 -4.73 -16.90
CA ALA A 137 -3.66 -4.83 -17.20
C ALA A 137 -3.03 -3.46 -17.47
N ASN A 138 -3.68 -2.61 -18.28
CA ASN A 138 -3.20 -1.26 -18.57
C ASN A 138 -3.12 -0.41 -17.29
N ARG A 139 -4.18 -0.38 -16.46
CA ARG A 139 -4.16 0.37 -15.19
C ARG A 139 -3.09 -0.11 -14.22
N ARG A 140 -2.87 -1.43 -14.13
CA ARG A 140 -1.81 -2.01 -13.29
C ARG A 140 -0.42 -1.69 -13.82
N LEU A 141 -0.21 -1.67 -15.15
CA LEU A 141 1.05 -1.22 -15.74
C LEU A 141 1.34 0.24 -15.39
N ASP A 142 0.35 1.12 -15.50
CA ASP A 142 0.50 2.53 -15.12
C ASP A 142 0.85 2.67 -13.63
N ALA A 143 0.18 1.90 -12.76
CA ALA A 143 0.48 1.88 -11.33
C ALA A 143 1.88 1.33 -11.02
N LEU A 144 2.34 0.29 -11.73
CA LEU A 144 3.70 -0.28 -11.59
C LEU A 144 4.78 0.70 -12.05
N GLU A 145 4.57 1.39 -13.17
CA GLU A 145 5.49 2.43 -13.67
C GLU A 145 5.55 3.62 -12.71
N ASN A 146 4.40 4.05 -12.19
CA ASN A 146 4.33 5.13 -11.20
C ASN A 146 5.04 4.74 -9.89
N ASN A 147 4.87 3.50 -9.42
CA ASN A 147 5.60 2.96 -8.27
C ASN A 147 7.10 2.88 -8.54
N PHE A 148 7.52 2.37 -9.70
CA PHE A 148 8.92 2.32 -10.13
C PHE A 148 9.57 3.70 -10.10
N LYS A 149 8.91 4.69 -10.70
CA LYS A 149 9.37 6.08 -10.67
C LYS A 149 9.48 6.62 -9.24
N THR A 150 8.50 6.34 -8.39
CA THR A 150 8.47 6.79 -7.00
C THR A 150 9.64 6.19 -6.20
N VAL A 151 9.85 4.88 -6.28
CA VAL A 151 10.93 4.18 -5.56
C VAL A 151 12.30 4.70 -6.00
N TYR A 152 12.56 4.73 -7.32
CA TYR A 152 13.86 5.19 -7.85
C TYR A 152 14.15 6.66 -7.51
N THR A 153 13.15 7.53 -7.60
CA THR A 153 13.30 8.95 -7.22
C THR A 153 13.54 9.09 -5.71
N TRP A 154 12.88 8.27 -4.89
CA TRP A 154 13.04 8.29 -3.43
C TRP A 154 14.45 7.90 -2.98
N PHE A 155 15.04 6.89 -3.64
CA PHE A 155 16.43 6.50 -3.40
C PHE A 155 17.41 7.56 -3.94
N ALA A 156 17.11 8.15 -5.10
CA ALA A 156 17.92 9.25 -5.63
C ALA A 156 17.97 10.44 -4.65
N LEU A 157 16.85 10.82 -4.03
CA LEU A 157 16.81 11.88 -3.01
C LEU A 157 17.71 11.61 -1.78
N ARG A 158 18.10 10.35 -1.56
CA ARG A 158 19.02 9.92 -0.48
C ARG A 158 20.45 9.69 -0.97
N GLY A 159 20.75 10.09 -2.20
CA GLY A 159 22.07 9.93 -2.78
C GLY A 159 22.38 8.52 -3.28
N LYS A 160 21.38 7.65 -3.42
CA LYS A 160 21.56 6.31 -3.98
C LYS A 160 20.94 6.17 -5.35
N ALA A 161 21.76 5.80 -6.33
CA ALA A 161 21.29 5.40 -7.64
C ALA A 161 21.08 3.88 -7.67
N LEU A 162 19.84 3.45 -7.91
CA LEU A 162 19.53 2.04 -8.12
C LEU A 162 19.85 1.63 -9.57
N PRO A 163 20.33 0.39 -9.80
CA PRO A 163 20.53 -0.12 -11.15
C PRO A 163 19.18 -0.27 -11.88
N GLY A 164 19.18 -0.13 -13.20
CA GLY A 164 18.01 -0.46 -14.03
C GLY A 164 17.84 -1.97 -14.21
N PRO A 165 16.60 -2.45 -14.44
CA PRO A 165 16.36 -3.85 -14.75
C PRO A 165 16.96 -4.22 -16.11
N THR A 166 17.49 -5.44 -16.23
CA THR A 166 18.09 -5.93 -17.49
C THR A 166 17.05 -6.45 -18.49
N GLU A 167 15.87 -6.82 -18.01
CA GLU A 167 14.72 -7.31 -18.77
C GLU A 167 13.42 -6.78 -18.14
N LYS A 168 12.29 -6.88 -18.84
CA LYS A 168 11.04 -6.40 -18.26
C LYS A 168 10.69 -7.21 -17.02
N LEU A 169 10.33 -6.49 -15.95
CA LEU A 169 9.79 -7.07 -14.74
C LEU A 169 8.42 -7.68 -15.03
N VAL A 170 8.24 -8.95 -14.68
CA VAL A 170 7.05 -9.71 -15.10
C VAL A 170 6.02 -9.77 -13.99
N GLY A 171 4.77 -9.48 -14.34
CA GLY A 171 3.62 -9.74 -13.51
C GLY A 171 2.58 -10.63 -14.20
N VAL A 172 1.69 -11.25 -13.42
CA VAL A 172 0.60 -12.10 -13.91
C VAL A 172 -0.70 -11.63 -13.29
N ILE A 173 -1.77 -11.49 -14.09
CA ILE A 173 -3.12 -11.25 -13.58
C ILE A 173 -3.92 -12.54 -13.67
N VAL A 174 -4.37 -13.03 -12.52
CA VAL A 174 -5.15 -14.27 -12.39
C VAL A 174 -6.60 -13.90 -12.14
N GLY A 175 -7.44 -14.04 -13.16
CA GLY A 175 -8.85 -13.65 -13.11
C GLY A 175 -9.73 -14.55 -12.24
N ASP A 176 -9.40 -15.85 -12.16
CA ASP A 176 -10.15 -16.82 -11.37
C ASP A 176 -9.66 -16.86 -9.91
N ALA A 177 -10.60 -16.77 -8.97
CA ALA A 177 -10.28 -16.77 -7.54
C ALA A 177 -9.77 -18.13 -7.05
N GLY A 178 -10.23 -19.23 -7.65
CA GLY A 178 -9.76 -20.58 -7.33
C GLY A 178 -8.33 -20.80 -7.79
N GLU A 179 -8.02 -20.41 -9.02
CA GLU A 179 -6.68 -20.44 -9.61
C GLU A 179 -5.71 -19.56 -8.82
N PHE A 180 -6.11 -18.32 -8.48
CA PHE A 180 -5.28 -17.43 -7.68
C PHE A 180 -4.94 -18.03 -6.31
N ARG A 181 -5.91 -18.66 -5.63
CA ARG A 181 -5.66 -19.37 -4.36
C ARG A 181 -4.70 -20.54 -4.55
N ARG A 182 -4.79 -21.31 -5.64
CA ARG A 182 -3.84 -22.40 -5.93
C ARG A 182 -2.43 -21.87 -6.13
N TYR A 183 -2.24 -20.78 -6.88
CA TYR A 183 -0.91 -20.19 -7.04
C TYR A 183 -0.38 -19.67 -5.72
N ARG A 184 -1.22 -18.94 -4.96
CA ARG A 184 -0.86 -18.46 -3.63
C ARG A 184 -0.36 -19.60 -2.73
N ASP A 185 -1.10 -20.70 -2.67
CA ASP A 185 -0.72 -21.86 -1.86
C ASP A 185 0.56 -22.54 -2.39
N THR A 186 0.72 -22.63 -3.72
CA THR A 186 1.92 -23.18 -4.38
C THR A 186 3.18 -22.36 -4.11
N PHE A 187 3.06 -21.03 -4.03
CA PHE A 187 4.16 -20.12 -3.72
C PHE A 187 4.28 -19.80 -2.23
N GLU A 188 3.53 -20.51 -1.38
CA GLU A 188 3.53 -20.36 0.08
C GLU A 188 3.25 -18.90 0.54
N ALA A 189 2.48 -18.15 -0.25
CA ALA A 189 2.13 -16.77 0.05
C ALA A 189 0.98 -16.73 1.08
N GLN A 190 1.33 -16.55 2.35
CA GLN A 190 0.33 -16.46 3.42
C GLN A 190 -0.08 -15.02 3.69
N ASN A 191 -1.32 -14.85 4.16
CA ASN A 191 -1.86 -13.59 4.70
C ASN A 191 -1.50 -12.33 3.89
N LEU A 192 -2.20 -12.14 2.78
CA LEU A 192 -1.93 -11.05 1.82
C LEU A 192 -2.27 -9.68 2.42
N ALA A 193 -1.37 -8.71 2.23
CA ALA A 193 -1.61 -7.31 2.59
C ALA A 193 -2.47 -6.59 1.53
N ALA A 194 -2.28 -6.95 0.26
CA ALA A 194 -3.02 -6.43 -0.89
C ALA A 194 -3.60 -7.58 -1.73
N ASP A 195 -4.29 -7.28 -2.83
CA ASP A 195 -4.90 -8.27 -3.74
C ASP A 195 -3.86 -8.89 -4.71
N GLY A 196 -2.73 -9.32 -4.16
CA GLY A 196 -1.61 -9.88 -4.90
C GLY A 196 -0.53 -10.41 -3.96
N PHE A 197 0.45 -11.12 -4.53
CA PHE A 197 1.65 -11.56 -3.84
C PHE A 197 2.85 -11.60 -4.78
N PHE A 198 4.05 -11.53 -4.20
CA PHE A 198 5.31 -11.61 -4.91
C PHE A 198 5.96 -12.99 -4.71
N ALA A 199 6.09 -13.75 -5.80
CA ALA A 199 6.81 -15.01 -5.84
C ALA A 199 8.31 -14.73 -5.98
N ARG A 200 8.99 -14.71 -4.82
CA ARG A 200 10.39 -14.29 -4.65
C ARG A 200 11.38 -15.03 -5.57
N ARG A 201 11.27 -16.36 -5.64
CA ARG A 201 12.24 -17.20 -6.38
C ARG A 201 12.17 -16.92 -7.88
N GLU A 202 10.96 -16.72 -8.37
CA GLU A 202 10.63 -16.47 -9.76
C GLU A 202 10.80 -14.99 -10.15
N ASN A 203 10.94 -14.09 -9.17
CA ASN A 203 10.85 -12.64 -9.34
C ASN A 203 9.55 -12.21 -10.04
N LEU A 204 8.43 -12.81 -9.64
CA LEU A 204 7.13 -12.66 -10.31
C LEU A 204 6.10 -12.01 -9.38
N ALA A 205 5.51 -10.91 -9.82
CA ALA A 205 4.34 -10.33 -9.15
C ALA A 205 3.05 -11.01 -9.64
N VAL A 206 2.23 -11.53 -8.73
CA VAL A 206 0.97 -12.21 -9.06
C VAL A 206 -0.18 -11.40 -8.49
N PHE A 207 -1.09 -10.96 -9.36
CA PHE A 207 -2.22 -10.11 -9.04
C PHE A 207 -3.53 -10.87 -9.17
N SER A 208 -4.46 -10.64 -8.24
CA SER A 208 -5.83 -11.10 -8.43
C SER A 208 -6.57 -10.18 -9.38
N GLY A 209 -7.36 -10.74 -10.29
CA GLY A 209 -8.28 -9.97 -11.12
C GLY A 209 -9.48 -9.40 -10.35
N ARG A 210 -9.62 -9.72 -9.06
CA ARG A 210 -10.69 -9.24 -8.18
C ARG A 210 -10.14 -8.81 -6.83
N ARG A 211 -10.90 -7.96 -6.16
CA ARG A 211 -10.63 -7.56 -4.77
C ARG A 211 -10.97 -8.73 -3.82
N LEU A 212 -10.11 -8.99 -2.83
CA LEU A 212 -10.19 -10.20 -1.99
C LEU A 212 -10.67 -9.96 -0.56
N ASP A 213 -10.86 -8.71 -0.13
CA ASP A 213 -11.30 -8.43 1.24
C ASP A 213 -12.80 -8.70 1.47
N LYS A 214 -13.16 -9.06 2.71
CA LYS A 214 -14.54 -9.41 3.06
C LYS A 214 -15.53 -8.28 2.77
N ALA A 215 -15.10 -7.02 2.93
CA ALA A 215 -15.95 -5.86 2.67
C ALA A 215 -16.31 -5.77 1.18
N SER A 216 -15.38 -6.06 0.28
CA SER A 216 -15.67 -6.13 -1.16
C SER A 216 -16.59 -7.30 -1.52
N VAL A 217 -16.43 -8.48 -0.90
CA VAL A 217 -17.31 -9.64 -1.16
C VAL A 217 -18.77 -9.31 -0.83
N ASN A 218 -19.02 -8.64 0.29
CA ASN A 218 -20.37 -8.19 0.66
C ASN A 218 -20.89 -7.10 -0.30
N PHE A 219 -20.03 -6.17 -0.71
CA PHE A 219 -20.38 -5.11 -1.65
C PHE A 219 -20.68 -5.64 -3.06
N ASP A 220 -19.96 -6.66 -3.52
CA ASP A 220 -20.18 -7.31 -4.81
C ASP A 220 -21.61 -7.85 -4.93
N GLN A 221 -22.19 -8.36 -3.84
CA GLN A 221 -23.56 -8.84 -3.85
C GLN A 221 -24.57 -7.71 -4.08
N LEU A 222 -24.35 -6.55 -3.47
CA LEU A 222 -25.17 -5.34 -3.68
C LEU A 222 -25.03 -4.81 -5.12
N ILE A 223 -23.81 -4.81 -5.65
CA ILE A 223 -23.51 -4.32 -7.00
C ILE A 223 -24.09 -5.24 -8.09
N LYS A 224 -24.04 -6.57 -7.89
CA LYS A 224 -24.63 -7.53 -8.84
C LYS A 224 -26.10 -7.23 -9.12
N ASP A 225 -26.87 -6.85 -8.10
CA ASP A 225 -28.28 -6.51 -8.29
C ASP A 225 -28.47 -5.26 -9.16
N ILE A 226 -27.58 -4.27 -9.03
CA ILE A 226 -27.58 -3.06 -9.87
C ILE A 226 -27.22 -3.41 -11.31
N TYR A 227 -26.22 -4.27 -11.51
CA TYR A 227 -25.74 -4.67 -12.84
C TYR A 227 -26.68 -5.63 -13.58
N ARG A 228 -27.63 -6.28 -12.87
CA ARG A 228 -28.71 -7.04 -13.52
C ARG A 228 -29.66 -6.15 -14.30
N THR A 229 -29.90 -4.93 -13.83
CA THR A 229 -30.86 -4.00 -14.43
C THR A 229 -30.17 -2.87 -15.21
N ASN A 230 -28.93 -2.53 -14.88
CA ASN A 230 -28.20 -1.42 -15.49
C ASN A 230 -26.90 -1.89 -16.11
N ARG A 231 -26.56 -1.36 -17.28
CA ARG A 231 -25.21 -1.48 -17.82
C ARG A 231 -24.32 -0.42 -17.18
N PRO A 232 -23.15 -0.75 -16.61
CA PRO A 232 -22.27 0.22 -15.95
C PRO A 232 -21.94 1.42 -16.85
N GLU A 233 -21.74 1.20 -18.14
CA GLU A 233 -21.37 2.24 -19.11
C GLU A 233 -22.50 3.26 -19.32
N ASP A 234 -23.75 2.85 -19.12
CA ASP A 234 -24.92 3.73 -19.26
C ASP A 234 -25.06 4.68 -18.07
N LEU A 235 -24.56 4.29 -16.88
CA LEU A 235 -24.70 5.02 -15.63
C LEU A 235 -23.81 6.27 -15.52
N PHE A 236 -22.81 6.40 -16.42
CA PHE A 236 -21.86 7.52 -16.46
C PHE A 236 -22.02 8.41 -17.70
N LYS A 237 -23.08 8.21 -18.49
CA LYS A 237 -23.34 9.07 -19.65
C LYS A 237 -23.63 10.50 -19.20
N ALA A 238 -23.07 11.46 -19.94
CA ALA A 238 -23.20 12.89 -19.63
C ALA A 238 -24.65 13.41 -19.67
N LYS A 239 -25.55 12.72 -20.38
CA LYS A 239 -26.99 13.02 -20.40
C LYS A 239 -27.73 11.99 -19.56
N LEU A 240 -28.55 12.47 -18.64
CA LEU A 240 -29.47 11.62 -17.87
C LEU A 240 -30.39 10.86 -18.84
N PRO A 241 -30.63 9.55 -18.61
CA PRO A 241 -31.55 8.79 -19.44
C PRO A 241 -32.98 9.32 -19.25
N SER A 242 -33.76 9.29 -20.33
CA SER A 242 -35.21 9.45 -20.23
C SER A 242 -35.78 8.19 -19.57
N LEU A 243 -36.29 8.34 -18.35
CA LEU A 243 -36.84 7.23 -17.57
C LEU A 243 -38.07 6.57 -18.24
N LYS A 244 -38.68 7.23 -19.23
CA LYS A 244 -39.84 6.71 -19.99
C LYS A 244 -39.44 5.82 -21.16
N ASP A 245 -38.23 5.96 -21.68
CA ASP A 245 -37.82 5.35 -22.95
C ASP A 245 -36.91 4.12 -22.76
N ASN A 246 -36.54 3.81 -21.51
CA ASN A 246 -35.66 2.69 -21.21
C ASN A 246 -36.33 1.74 -20.19
N PRO A 247 -36.83 0.56 -20.63
CA PRO A 247 -37.52 -0.39 -19.77
C PRO A 247 -36.63 -1.03 -18.69
N THR A 248 -35.30 -0.89 -18.80
CA THR A 248 -34.34 -1.36 -17.78
C THR A 248 -33.78 -0.23 -16.93
N ALA A 249 -34.15 1.03 -17.19
CA ALA A 249 -33.70 2.14 -16.38
C ALA A 249 -34.30 2.09 -14.96
N PRO A 250 -33.64 2.70 -13.97
CA PRO A 250 -34.18 2.88 -12.64
C PRO A 250 -35.51 3.63 -12.72
N LYS A 251 -36.49 3.27 -11.90
CA LYS A 251 -37.86 3.82 -12.00
C LYS A 251 -37.91 5.29 -11.61
N THR A 252 -36.91 5.77 -10.88
CA THR A 252 -36.78 7.15 -10.43
C THR A 252 -35.36 7.68 -10.61
N TYR A 253 -35.22 9.00 -10.71
CA TYR A 253 -33.90 9.64 -10.74
C TYR A 253 -33.10 9.40 -9.46
N ALA A 254 -33.76 9.18 -8.32
CA ALA A 254 -33.10 8.84 -7.06
C ALA A 254 -32.44 7.45 -7.12
N GLU A 255 -33.14 6.46 -7.68
CA GLU A 255 -32.57 5.12 -7.91
C GLU A 255 -31.43 5.16 -8.93
N TYR A 256 -31.54 6.00 -9.97
CA TYR A 256 -30.47 6.22 -10.94
C TYR A 256 -29.23 6.84 -10.30
N ALA A 257 -29.40 7.92 -9.51
CA ALA A 257 -28.31 8.53 -8.77
C ALA A 257 -27.63 7.50 -7.85
N ARG A 258 -28.42 6.70 -7.11
CA ARG A 258 -27.89 5.61 -6.27
C ARG A 258 -27.11 4.57 -7.07
N ALA A 259 -27.63 4.13 -8.21
CA ALA A 259 -26.96 3.17 -9.09
C ALA A 259 -25.64 3.73 -9.64
N SER A 260 -25.64 4.97 -10.12
CA SER A 260 -24.44 5.67 -10.60
C SER A 260 -23.40 5.83 -9.48
N THR A 261 -23.82 6.22 -8.27
CA THR A 261 -22.92 6.35 -7.11
C THR A 261 -22.31 5.01 -6.72
N LEU A 262 -23.10 3.93 -6.63
CA LEU A 262 -22.59 2.62 -6.26
C LEU A 262 -21.65 2.05 -7.32
N THR A 263 -21.96 2.26 -8.60
CA THR A 263 -21.08 1.89 -9.71
C THR A 263 -19.76 2.67 -9.67
N LEU A 264 -19.81 3.97 -9.33
CA LEU A 264 -18.60 4.79 -9.16
C LEU A 264 -17.74 4.24 -8.02
N VAL A 265 -18.38 3.91 -6.90
CA VAL A 265 -17.69 3.30 -5.76
C VAL A 265 -17.07 1.96 -6.16
N ASP A 266 -17.77 1.09 -6.88
CA ASP A 266 -17.22 -0.18 -7.39
C ASP A 266 -15.96 0.03 -8.24
N GLN A 267 -16.00 0.99 -9.19
CA GLN A 267 -14.85 1.32 -10.02
C GLN A 267 -13.67 1.84 -9.19
N LEU A 268 -13.91 2.77 -8.26
CA LEU A 268 -12.88 3.31 -7.38
C LEU A 268 -12.28 2.24 -6.46
N LEU A 269 -13.09 1.33 -5.93
CA LEU A 269 -12.61 0.23 -5.08
C LEU A 269 -11.76 -0.78 -5.87
N LYS A 270 -12.07 -1.01 -7.15
CA LYS A 270 -11.25 -1.84 -8.05
C LYS A 270 -9.94 -1.15 -8.36
N GLU A 271 -9.97 0.11 -8.77
CA GLU A 271 -8.77 0.89 -9.07
C GLU A 271 -7.85 0.99 -7.85
N GLU A 272 -8.39 1.28 -6.67
CA GLU A 272 -7.65 1.30 -5.40
C GLU A 272 -6.96 -0.05 -5.13
N ALA A 273 -7.68 -1.17 -5.29
CA ALA A 273 -7.14 -2.51 -5.09
C ALA A 273 -6.02 -2.84 -6.09
N GLU A 274 -6.17 -2.43 -7.35
CA GLU A 274 -5.17 -2.58 -8.40
C GLU A 274 -3.91 -1.77 -8.07
N ILE A 275 -4.05 -0.50 -7.67
CA ILE A 275 -2.93 0.37 -7.28
C ILE A 275 -2.22 -0.18 -6.03
N ALA A 276 -2.96 -0.60 -5.01
CA ALA A 276 -2.39 -1.13 -3.77
C ALA A 276 -1.56 -2.39 -4.03
N SER A 277 -2.11 -3.34 -4.79
CA SER A 277 -1.38 -4.57 -5.14
C SER A 277 -0.20 -4.29 -6.07
N ALA A 278 -0.35 -3.42 -7.08
CA ALA A 278 0.75 -3.02 -7.96
C ALA A 278 1.89 -2.34 -7.19
N SER A 279 1.58 -1.41 -6.29
CA SER A 279 2.59 -0.70 -5.49
C SER A 279 3.25 -1.59 -4.44
N SER A 280 2.51 -2.44 -3.73
CA SER A 280 3.08 -3.40 -2.76
C SER A 280 3.98 -4.43 -3.44
N GLU A 281 3.47 -5.15 -4.45
CA GLU A 281 4.22 -6.25 -5.07
C GLU A 281 5.30 -5.74 -6.04
N GLY A 282 5.05 -4.62 -6.73
CA GLY A 282 6.05 -3.93 -7.54
C GLY A 282 7.25 -3.47 -6.72
N THR A 283 7.02 -2.94 -5.51
CA THR A 283 8.11 -2.57 -4.60
C THR A 283 8.96 -3.79 -4.22
N LYS A 284 8.34 -4.92 -3.86
CA LYS A 284 9.09 -6.15 -3.54
C LYS A 284 9.90 -6.64 -4.74
N GLN A 285 9.32 -6.57 -5.94
CA GLN A 285 9.99 -6.92 -7.19
C GLN A 285 11.18 -6.01 -7.49
N ILE A 286 11.06 -4.69 -7.29
CA ILE A 286 12.18 -3.74 -7.45
C ILE A 286 13.30 -4.05 -6.45
N PHE A 287 12.97 -4.31 -5.19
CA PHE A 287 13.98 -4.66 -4.18
C PHE A 287 14.71 -5.97 -4.50
N ALA A 288 13.98 -6.95 -5.05
CA ALA A 288 14.55 -8.20 -5.52
C ALA A 288 15.46 -8.04 -6.75
N GLU A 289 15.05 -7.23 -7.72
CA GLU A 289 15.78 -6.99 -8.97
C GLU A 289 17.05 -6.17 -8.73
N THR A 290 16.97 -5.14 -7.90
CA THR A 290 18.10 -4.25 -7.59
C THR A 290 19.10 -4.86 -6.62
N GLY A 291 18.81 -6.05 -6.08
CA GLY A 291 19.64 -6.74 -5.09
C GLY A 291 19.60 -6.12 -3.69
N LEU A 292 18.71 -5.14 -3.45
CA LEU A 292 18.50 -4.56 -2.11
C LEU A 292 17.97 -5.61 -1.13
N LEU A 293 17.13 -6.53 -1.60
CA LEU A 293 16.69 -7.68 -0.84
C LEU A 293 16.81 -8.92 -1.72
N PRO A 294 17.90 -9.68 -1.63
CA PRO A 294 18.21 -10.65 -2.65
C PRO A 294 17.27 -11.86 -2.61
N ARG A 295 16.98 -12.38 -3.80
CA ARG A 295 15.97 -13.43 -4.02
C ARG A 295 16.30 -14.78 -3.41
N ASN A 296 17.55 -15.00 -3.00
CA ASN A 296 18.04 -16.24 -2.38
C ASN A 296 17.80 -16.29 -0.87
N VAL A 297 17.63 -15.15 -0.20
CA VAL A 297 17.40 -15.10 1.25
C VAL A 297 15.91 -14.96 1.54
N LEU A 298 15.38 -15.77 2.46
CA LEU A 298 14.01 -15.60 2.95
C LEU A 298 14.04 -14.56 4.08
N ALA A 299 13.96 -13.28 3.68
CA ALA A 299 13.97 -12.20 4.66
C ALA A 299 12.77 -12.28 5.62
N PRO A 300 12.92 -11.80 6.87
CA PRO A 300 11.84 -11.78 7.85
C PRO A 300 10.59 -11.08 7.31
N GLU A 301 9.42 -11.51 7.76
CA GLU A 301 8.14 -10.99 7.26
C GLU A 301 7.97 -9.50 7.56
N TRP A 302 8.49 -9.02 8.70
CA TRP A 302 8.51 -7.59 9.04
C TRP A 302 9.29 -6.74 8.03
N VAL A 303 10.43 -7.24 7.55
CA VAL A 303 11.25 -6.51 6.56
C VAL A 303 10.51 -6.44 5.23
N ARG A 304 10.05 -7.60 4.73
CA ARG A 304 9.35 -7.70 3.44
C ARG A 304 8.08 -6.86 3.43
N THR A 305 7.30 -6.94 4.50
CA THR A 305 6.03 -6.22 4.60
C THR A 305 6.24 -4.74 4.86
N GLY A 306 7.19 -4.37 5.72
CA GLY A 306 7.50 -2.97 6.01
C GLY A 306 8.07 -2.23 4.80
N ILE A 307 8.93 -2.88 4.00
CA ILE A 307 9.46 -2.32 2.74
C ILE A 307 8.34 -2.10 1.73
N ALA A 308 7.46 -3.08 1.53
CA ALA A 308 6.32 -2.93 0.64
C ALA A 308 5.44 -1.76 1.10
N ALA A 309 5.07 -1.75 2.38
CA ALA A 309 4.26 -0.71 3.00
C ALA A 309 4.89 0.69 2.98
N LEU A 310 6.21 0.81 2.80
CA LEU A 310 6.87 2.12 2.66
C LEU A 310 6.45 2.83 1.38
N PHE A 311 6.19 2.09 0.30
CA PHE A 311 5.86 2.62 -1.03
C PHE A 311 4.48 2.19 -1.54
N GLU A 312 3.77 1.38 -0.76
CA GLU A 312 2.41 0.96 -1.01
C GLU A 312 1.44 2.14 -0.86
N THR A 313 0.52 2.24 -1.81
CA THR A 313 -0.72 3.00 -1.62
C THR A 313 -1.71 2.08 -0.91
N PRO A 314 -2.15 2.37 0.33
CA PRO A 314 -3.05 1.47 1.02
C PRO A 314 -4.42 1.40 0.36
N LYS A 315 -5.03 0.22 0.41
CA LYS A 315 -6.45 0.03 0.15
C LYS A 315 -7.25 -0.18 1.43
N GLY A 316 -8.55 0.13 1.40
CA GLY A 316 -9.48 -0.24 2.47
C GLY A 316 -9.74 -1.76 2.57
N PRO A 317 -10.40 -2.23 3.64
CA PRO A 317 -10.61 -1.51 4.91
C PRO A 317 -9.29 -1.30 5.66
N PHE A 318 -9.09 -0.13 6.27
CA PHE A 318 -7.88 0.12 7.06
C PHE A 318 -7.92 -0.62 8.40
N PRO A 319 -6.75 -1.00 8.96
CA PRO A 319 -6.63 -1.52 10.31
C PRO A 319 -7.34 -0.65 11.36
N GLY A 320 -7.83 -1.29 12.44
CA GLY A 320 -8.33 -0.59 13.63
C GLY A 320 -9.81 -0.19 13.63
N GLY A 321 -10.55 -0.38 12.54
CA GLY A 321 -11.95 0.03 12.42
C GLY A 321 -12.96 -1.09 12.12
N ALA A 322 -14.25 -0.79 12.29
CA ALA A 322 -15.39 -1.70 12.09
C ALA A 322 -15.70 -2.01 10.60
N GLY A 323 -14.73 -2.57 9.85
CA GLY A 323 -14.94 -3.04 8.48
C GLY A 323 -15.34 -1.94 7.48
N GLN A 324 -15.20 -0.66 7.84
CA GLN A 324 -15.55 0.45 6.97
C GLN A 324 -14.55 0.54 5.81
N LEU A 325 -15.07 0.55 4.59
CA LEU A 325 -14.30 0.91 3.40
C LEU A 325 -13.77 2.34 3.56
N LYS A 326 -12.45 2.47 3.57
CA LYS A 326 -11.70 3.73 3.63
C LYS A 326 -10.79 3.78 2.40
N VAL A 327 -10.61 4.96 1.83
CA VAL A 327 -9.79 5.15 0.63
C VAL A 327 -8.63 6.09 0.93
N ALA A 328 -7.44 5.76 0.41
CA ALA A 328 -6.29 6.65 0.48
C ALA A 328 -6.56 7.92 -0.35
N LEU A 329 -6.33 9.10 0.21
CA LEU A 329 -6.62 10.35 -0.52
C LEU A 329 -5.64 10.62 -1.68
N TYR A 330 -4.43 10.06 -1.63
CA TYR A 330 -3.46 10.14 -2.72
C TYR A 330 -2.55 8.89 -2.77
N PRO A 331 -2.12 8.47 -3.97
CA PRO A 331 -1.27 7.28 -4.18
C PRO A 331 0.22 7.60 -4.02
N GLY A 332 0.59 8.09 -2.83
CA GLY A 332 1.97 8.47 -2.53
C GLY A 332 2.82 7.33 -1.96
N GLY A 333 4.14 7.50 -2.01
CA GLY A 333 5.12 6.54 -1.48
C GLY A 333 6.26 7.22 -0.75
N GLY A 334 6.88 6.48 0.17
CA GLY A 334 8.02 6.94 0.96
C GLY A 334 7.67 7.96 2.05
N GLY A 335 6.39 8.13 2.38
CA GLY A 335 5.88 9.01 3.45
C GLY A 335 5.21 8.25 4.59
N PRO A 336 4.61 8.94 5.57
CA PRO A 336 3.77 8.30 6.57
C PRO A 336 2.63 7.54 5.89
N HIS A 337 2.55 6.23 6.08
CA HIS A 337 1.54 5.40 5.42
C HIS A 337 0.17 5.64 6.06
N TRP A 338 -0.82 6.00 5.23
CA TRP A 338 -2.13 6.46 5.70
C TRP A 338 -2.82 5.54 6.70
N ALA A 339 -2.86 4.24 6.39
CA ALA A 339 -3.58 3.25 7.19
C ALA A 339 -2.81 2.89 8.47
N TYR A 340 -1.57 2.42 8.31
CA TYR A 340 -0.70 2.03 9.42
C TYR A 340 -0.30 3.17 10.36
N MET A 341 -0.07 4.40 9.87
CA MET A 341 0.22 5.53 10.76
C MET A 341 -0.97 5.85 11.66
N ARG A 342 -2.19 5.86 11.10
CA ARG A 342 -3.40 6.05 11.90
C ARG A 342 -3.58 4.95 12.93
N TYR A 343 -3.39 3.68 12.53
CA TYR A 343 -3.53 2.58 13.47
C TYR A 343 -2.44 2.61 14.56
N PHE A 344 -1.22 3.05 14.24
CA PHE A 344 -0.18 3.30 15.24
C PHE A 344 -0.61 4.39 16.25
N GLU A 345 -1.17 5.51 15.77
CA GLU A 345 -1.72 6.57 16.63
C GLU A 345 -2.82 6.02 17.54
N GLU A 346 -3.75 5.23 17.01
CA GLU A 346 -4.83 4.58 17.79
C GLU A 346 -4.26 3.66 18.88
N LEU A 347 -3.27 2.82 18.57
CA LEU A 347 -2.60 1.95 19.54
C LEU A 347 -1.87 2.76 20.64
N ASN A 348 -1.28 3.90 20.29
CA ASN A 348 -0.63 4.81 21.23
C ASN A 348 -1.64 5.55 22.11
N ASP A 349 -2.76 6.01 21.54
CA ASP A 349 -3.84 6.69 22.26
C ASP A 349 -4.51 5.73 23.26
N GLN A 350 -4.68 4.47 22.89
CA GLN A 350 -5.16 3.37 23.75
C GLN A 350 -4.12 2.88 24.77
N LYS A 351 -2.90 3.45 24.80
CA LYS A 351 -1.80 3.05 25.68
C LYS A 351 -1.36 1.59 25.51
N LEU A 352 -1.61 1.01 24.33
CA LEU A 352 -1.07 -0.31 23.96
C LEU A 352 0.41 -0.21 23.56
N ILE A 353 0.84 0.97 23.08
CA ILE A 353 2.24 1.34 22.89
C ILE A 353 2.53 2.52 23.81
N THR A 354 3.60 2.42 24.58
CA THR A 354 4.07 3.42 25.55
C THR A 354 5.58 3.50 25.49
N PRO A 355 6.21 4.58 26.00
CA PRO A 355 7.68 4.63 26.09
C PRO A 355 8.27 3.44 26.87
N ARG A 356 7.51 2.88 27.82
CA ARG A 356 7.97 1.79 28.70
C ARG A 356 8.06 0.44 27.99
N ASN A 357 7.10 0.11 27.12
CA ASN A 357 7.04 -1.18 26.41
C ASN A 357 7.44 -1.07 24.93
N ALA A 358 7.75 0.13 24.44
CA ALA A 358 8.22 0.35 23.07
C ALA A 358 9.48 -0.45 22.72
N PRO A 359 10.52 -0.55 23.59
CA PRO A 359 11.67 -1.40 23.32
C PRO A 359 11.29 -2.86 23.07
N ASP A 360 10.41 -3.42 23.91
CA ASP A 360 9.96 -4.82 23.75
C ASP A 360 9.19 -5.02 22.44
N ILE A 361 8.31 -4.08 22.06
CA ILE A 361 7.56 -4.13 20.80
C ILE A 361 8.51 -4.05 19.60
N PHE A 362 9.53 -3.20 19.68
CA PHE A 362 10.56 -3.08 18.65
C PHE A 362 11.31 -4.41 18.49
N ILE A 363 11.79 -4.99 19.60
CA ILE A 363 12.49 -6.27 19.62
C ILE A 363 11.60 -7.38 19.04
N ASP A 364 10.36 -7.50 19.53
CA ASP A 364 9.38 -8.47 19.03
C ASP A 364 9.10 -8.31 17.53
N THR A 365 9.17 -7.08 17.00
CA THR A 365 9.01 -6.81 15.57
C THR A 365 10.21 -7.29 14.78
N VAL A 366 11.44 -6.95 15.22
CA VAL A 366 12.68 -7.39 14.56
C VAL A 366 12.82 -8.91 14.58
N LEU A 367 12.29 -9.56 15.62
CA LEU A 367 12.23 -11.02 15.79
C LEU A 367 11.09 -11.70 15.03
N ASP A 368 10.28 -10.95 14.27
CA ASP A 368 9.09 -11.47 13.57
C ASP A 368 8.03 -12.09 14.51
N ALA A 369 8.15 -11.88 15.82
CA ALA A 369 7.33 -12.53 16.86
C ALA A 369 5.86 -12.13 16.77
N HIS A 370 5.55 -10.94 16.24
CA HIS A 370 4.16 -10.53 15.98
C HIS A 370 3.51 -11.34 14.86
N PHE A 371 4.22 -11.61 13.76
CA PHE A 371 3.72 -12.43 12.67
C PHE A 371 3.59 -13.91 13.06
N LEU A 372 4.58 -14.44 13.81
CA LEU A 372 4.51 -15.82 14.31
C LEU A 372 3.30 -16.03 15.23
N ARG A 373 3.01 -15.08 16.12
CA ARG A 373 1.81 -15.12 16.98
C ARG A 373 0.52 -15.04 16.15
N ALA A 374 0.48 -14.18 15.13
CA ALA A 374 -0.68 -14.06 14.25
C ALA A 374 -0.94 -15.34 13.43
N ARG A 375 0.11 -15.95 12.86
CA ARG A 375 0.02 -17.26 12.15
C ARG A 375 -0.46 -18.38 13.06
N LYS A 376 0.05 -18.44 14.29
CA LYS A 376 -0.41 -19.43 15.29
C LYS A 376 -1.91 -19.26 15.60
N MET A 377 -2.37 -18.02 15.72
CA MET A 377 -3.79 -17.71 15.92
C MET A 377 -4.62 -18.11 14.70
N GLU A 378 -4.19 -17.76 13.49
CA GLU A 378 -4.87 -18.14 12.24
C GLU A 378 -4.99 -19.67 12.11
N ALA A 379 -3.92 -20.41 12.39
CA ALA A 379 -3.94 -21.87 12.37
C ALA A 379 -4.94 -22.44 13.40
N THR A 380 -5.04 -21.81 14.57
CA THR A 380 -6.00 -22.20 15.62
C THR A 380 -7.44 -21.91 15.18
N GLU A 381 -7.73 -20.73 14.66
CA GLU A 381 -9.03 -20.35 14.10
C GLU A 381 -9.43 -21.29 12.94
N ARG A 382 -8.48 -21.67 12.08
CA ARG A 382 -8.71 -22.62 10.98
C ARG A 382 -8.99 -24.03 11.48
N ALA A 383 -8.35 -24.47 12.56
CA ALA A 383 -8.61 -25.78 13.16
C ALA A 383 -9.97 -25.85 13.87
N LEU A 384 -10.44 -24.73 14.43
CA LEU A 384 -11.72 -24.62 15.11
C LEU A 384 -12.91 -24.42 14.17
N SER A 385 -12.70 -23.83 12.98
CA SER A 385 -13.77 -23.70 11.99
C SER A 385 -14.18 -25.09 11.49
N LYS A 386 -15.46 -25.46 11.71
CA LYS A 386 -16.01 -26.73 11.21
C LYS A 386 -15.89 -26.73 9.69
N LYS A 387 -15.43 -27.86 9.10
CA LYS A 387 -15.41 -28.06 7.65
C LYS A 387 -16.81 -27.76 7.07
N GLY A 388 -16.98 -26.60 6.44
CA GLY A 388 -18.24 -26.15 5.84
C GLY A 388 -18.79 -24.83 6.40
N GLU A 389 -18.38 -24.40 7.59
CA GLU A 389 -18.69 -23.07 8.15
C GLU A 389 -17.51 -22.12 7.88
N GLN A 390 -17.26 -21.81 6.60
CA GLN A 390 -16.75 -20.46 6.33
C GLN A 390 -17.93 -19.53 6.57
N VAL A 391 -17.94 -18.85 7.70
CA VAL A 391 -18.88 -17.77 7.99
C VAL A 391 -18.55 -16.61 7.04
N GLU A 392 -18.87 -16.78 5.75
CA GLU A 392 -18.99 -15.70 4.78
C GLU A 392 -20.15 -14.83 5.27
N GLY A 393 -19.86 -13.82 6.10
CA GLY A 393 -20.89 -12.88 6.54
C GLY A 393 -20.62 -12.11 7.84
N ASP A 394 -19.74 -12.58 8.72
CA ASP A 394 -19.40 -11.77 9.90
C ASP A 394 -18.38 -10.69 9.49
N SER A 395 -18.84 -9.44 9.48
CA SER A 395 -18.06 -8.27 9.03
C SER A 395 -16.96 -7.86 10.01
N LYS A 396 -16.87 -8.53 11.16
CA LYS A 396 -15.83 -8.30 12.17
C LYS A 396 -14.54 -8.99 11.78
N ALA A 397 -13.44 -8.24 11.87
CA ALA A 397 -12.11 -8.80 11.70
C ALA A 397 -11.85 -9.90 12.75
N THR A 398 -11.36 -11.07 12.32
CA THR A 398 -10.98 -12.16 13.22
C THR A 398 -9.82 -11.74 14.13
N THR A 399 -9.53 -12.53 15.16
CA THR A 399 -8.44 -12.21 16.08
C THR A 399 -7.10 -12.28 15.32
N SER A 400 -6.92 -13.29 14.47
CA SER A 400 -5.73 -13.38 13.62
C SER A 400 -5.59 -12.19 12.67
N GLU A 401 -6.68 -11.74 12.02
CA GLU A 401 -6.68 -10.56 11.14
C GLU A 401 -6.23 -9.29 11.89
N GLN A 402 -6.73 -9.08 13.12
CA GLN A 402 -6.30 -7.95 13.96
C GLN A 402 -4.83 -8.06 14.37
N MET A 403 -4.35 -9.26 14.71
CA MET A 403 -2.95 -9.50 15.04
C MET A 403 -2.02 -9.25 13.86
N PHE A 404 -2.41 -9.67 12.66
CA PHE A 404 -1.68 -9.37 11.43
C PHE A 404 -1.68 -7.88 11.11
N ALA A 405 -2.82 -7.20 11.23
CA ALA A 405 -2.91 -5.77 11.02
C ALA A 405 -1.95 -5.00 11.97
N ARG A 406 -1.83 -5.46 13.22
CA ARG A 406 -0.87 -4.94 14.20
C ARG A 406 0.57 -5.25 13.83
N ALA A 407 0.87 -6.49 13.44
CA ALA A 407 2.20 -6.92 13.01
C ALA A 407 2.70 -6.09 11.81
N ARG A 408 1.85 -5.90 10.79
CA ARG A 408 2.15 -5.05 9.62
C ARG A 408 2.37 -3.59 9.99
N THR A 409 1.60 -3.08 10.94
CA THR A 409 1.74 -1.70 11.42
C THR A 409 3.06 -1.47 12.13
N TYR A 410 3.47 -2.38 13.01
CA TYR A 410 4.78 -2.29 13.66
C TYR A 410 5.91 -2.47 12.65
N SER A 411 5.77 -3.40 11.71
CA SER A 411 6.74 -3.64 10.65
C SER A 411 6.95 -2.41 9.77
N TRP A 412 5.85 -1.79 9.32
CA TRP A 412 5.89 -0.53 8.60
C TRP A 412 6.53 0.56 9.45
N ALA A 413 6.12 0.73 10.70
CA ALA A 413 6.63 1.79 11.57
C ALA A 413 8.15 1.64 11.81
N VAL A 414 8.65 0.42 12.00
CA VAL A 414 10.09 0.13 12.11
C VAL A 414 10.77 0.49 10.80
N VAL A 415 10.38 -0.11 9.67
CA VAL A 415 11.02 0.18 8.37
C VAL A 415 10.96 1.66 8.01
N TYR A 416 9.87 2.34 8.30
CA TYR A 416 9.71 3.78 8.07
C TYR A 416 10.72 4.60 8.87
N PHE A 417 10.90 4.29 10.17
CA PHE A 417 11.95 4.87 10.99
C PHE A 417 13.35 4.60 10.44
N LEU A 418 13.68 3.33 10.11
CA LEU A 418 15.01 3.01 9.57
C LEU A 418 15.24 3.77 8.25
N ALA A 419 14.27 3.76 7.34
CA ALA A 419 14.37 4.39 6.02
C ALA A 419 14.43 5.93 6.05
N LYS A 420 13.89 6.56 7.10
CA LYS A 420 13.81 8.02 7.23
C LYS A 420 14.91 8.61 8.10
N ASP A 421 15.21 7.99 9.23
CA ASP A 421 16.09 8.53 10.25
C ASP A 421 17.45 7.83 10.28
N LYS A 422 17.50 6.56 9.85
CA LYS A 422 18.69 5.69 9.95
C LYS A 422 19.00 5.00 8.62
N PHE A 423 18.96 5.77 7.53
CA PHE A 423 18.97 5.20 6.18
C PHE A 423 20.24 4.40 5.91
N GLN A 424 21.41 4.89 6.36
CA GLN A 424 22.69 4.19 6.15
C GLN A 424 22.72 2.85 6.88
N GLU A 425 22.25 2.81 8.13
CA GLU A 425 22.14 1.60 8.94
C GLU A 425 21.12 0.63 8.37
N PHE A 426 20.02 1.14 7.81
CA PHE A 426 19.04 0.32 7.10
C PHE A 426 19.65 -0.36 5.89
N GLU A 427 20.42 0.36 5.08
CA GLU A 427 21.10 -0.22 3.92
C GLU A 427 22.15 -1.25 4.32
N ALA A 428 22.93 -0.96 5.36
CA ALA A 428 23.92 -1.90 5.89
C ALA A 428 23.23 -3.17 6.42
N PHE A 429 22.11 -3.04 7.12
CA PHE A 429 21.29 -4.18 7.55
C PHE A 429 20.81 -5.04 6.37
N LEU A 430 20.29 -4.42 5.31
CA LEU A 430 19.88 -5.16 4.11
C LEU A 430 21.05 -5.90 3.44
N GLN A 431 22.25 -5.31 3.44
CA GLN A 431 23.47 -5.96 2.96
C GLN A 431 23.90 -7.13 3.86
N GLU A 432 23.74 -7.03 5.18
CA GLU A 432 24.00 -8.15 6.08
C GLU A 432 23.00 -9.29 5.88
N LEU A 433 21.71 -8.98 5.71
CA LEU A 433 20.70 -9.99 5.36
C LEU A 433 21.08 -10.72 4.06
N ALA A 434 21.62 -10.00 3.07
CA ALA A 434 22.02 -10.57 1.80
C ALA A 434 23.15 -11.62 1.90
N LYS A 435 23.92 -11.61 2.99
CA LYS A 435 25.02 -12.56 3.25
C LYS A 435 24.54 -13.86 3.91
N LEU A 436 23.30 -13.91 4.39
CA LEU A 436 22.78 -15.07 5.10
C LEU A 436 22.56 -16.27 4.16
N PRO A 437 22.57 -17.50 4.70
CA PRO A 437 22.41 -18.71 3.90
C PRO A 437 21.14 -18.71 3.07
N ARG A 438 21.26 -19.22 1.84
CA ARG A 438 20.16 -19.32 0.90
C ARG A 438 19.09 -20.30 1.41
N ASP A 439 17.82 -19.92 1.23
CA ASP A 439 16.64 -20.79 1.40
C ASP A 439 16.48 -21.48 2.78
N ALA A 440 17.24 -21.06 3.80
CA ALA A 440 16.98 -21.43 5.19
C ALA A 440 16.01 -20.42 5.81
N GLU A 441 15.06 -20.91 6.62
CA GLU A 441 14.36 -20.02 7.55
C GLU A 441 15.41 -19.38 8.46
N LEU A 442 15.43 -18.05 8.48
CA LEU A 442 16.41 -17.32 9.27
C LEU A 442 16.07 -17.50 10.75
N ASP A 443 17.04 -18.03 11.48
CA ASP A 443 17.00 -18.04 12.93
C ASP A 443 16.84 -16.60 13.45
N PRO A 444 15.89 -16.32 14.35
CA PRO A 444 15.78 -15.06 15.10
C PRO A 444 17.12 -14.44 15.52
N GLU A 445 18.06 -15.26 16.00
CA GLU A 445 19.39 -14.82 16.42
C GLU A 445 20.21 -14.27 15.24
N ALA A 446 20.18 -14.95 14.09
CA ALA A 446 20.88 -14.50 12.88
C ALA A 446 20.36 -13.15 12.38
N VAL A 447 19.05 -12.89 12.51
CA VAL A 447 18.43 -11.61 12.15
C VAL A 447 18.90 -10.49 13.08
N ILE A 448 18.94 -10.73 14.39
CA ILE A 448 19.47 -9.76 15.36
C ILE A 448 20.94 -9.47 15.06
N VAL A 449 21.75 -10.50 14.83
CA VAL A 449 23.18 -10.31 14.54
C VAL A 449 23.37 -9.49 13.25
N ALA A 450 22.60 -9.77 12.20
CA ALA A 450 22.62 -8.97 10.97
C ALA A 450 22.21 -7.51 11.22
N PHE A 451 21.18 -7.29 12.05
CA PHE A 451 20.73 -5.95 12.44
C PHE A 451 21.80 -5.21 13.23
N CYS A 452 22.35 -5.81 14.29
CA CYS A 452 23.37 -5.21 15.14
C CYS A 452 24.64 -4.88 14.36
N LYS A 453 25.03 -5.71 13.39
CA LYS A 453 26.15 -5.41 12.46
C LYS A 453 25.84 -4.20 11.59
N GLY A 454 24.66 -4.17 10.97
CA GLY A 454 24.23 -3.02 10.14
C GLY A 454 24.17 -1.70 10.92
N TYR A 455 23.84 -1.78 12.21
CA TYR A 455 23.73 -0.63 13.10
C TYR A 455 25.00 -0.28 13.90
N GLY A 456 26.07 -1.08 13.78
CA GLY A 456 27.29 -0.88 14.59
C GLY A 456 27.08 -1.02 16.10
N ILE A 457 26.14 -1.87 16.52
CA ILE A 457 25.77 -2.14 17.92
C ILE A 457 26.56 -3.33 18.50
N ASP A 458 27.34 -4.03 17.67
CA ASP A 458 28.16 -5.17 18.11
C ASP A 458 29.24 -4.77 19.12
N THR A 459 29.39 -5.55 20.20
CA THR A 459 30.34 -5.31 21.29
C THR A 459 31.64 -6.08 21.16
N ALA A 460 31.68 -7.10 20.30
CA ALA A 460 32.84 -7.95 20.14
C ALA A 460 33.38 -7.86 18.72
N GLY A 461 34.70 -7.85 18.58
CA GLY A 461 35.36 -8.07 17.28
C GLY A 461 35.03 -9.46 16.70
N LEU A 462 35.83 -9.90 15.74
CA LEU A 462 35.61 -11.08 14.87
C LEU A 462 35.23 -12.44 15.53
N SER A 463 35.19 -12.60 16.86
CA SER A 463 34.82 -13.85 17.54
C SER A 463 33.57 -13.67 18.40
N ALA A 464 32.45 -14.19 17.91
CA ALA A 464 31.13 -14.27 18.56
C ALA A 464 30.54 -12.90 18.96
N ALA A 465 29.94 -12.23 17.98
CA ALA A 465 29.13 -11.04 18.15
C ALA A 465 28.01 -11.29 19.18
N ILE A 466 28.15 -10.78 20.40
CA ILE A 466 27.05 -10.72 21.36
C ILE A 466 26.41 -9.34 21.20
N PRO A 467 25.12 -9.26 20.82
CA PRO A 467 24.41 -7.99 20.74
C PRO A 467 24.50 -7.21 22.05
N ASP A 468 24.84 -5.91 21.99
CA ASP A 468 24.63 -4.99 23.11
C ASP A 468 23.11 -4.81 23.29
N VAL A 469 22.54 -5.57 24.22
CA VAL A 469 21.09 -5.60 24.45
C VAL A 469 20.57 -4.23 24.89
N ASP A 470 21.34 -3.48 25.69
CA ASP A 470 20.94 -2.16 26.18
C ASP A 470 20.90 -1.14 25.04
N ARG A 471 21.92 -1.13 24.16
CA ARG A 471 21.91 -0.27 22.97
C ARG A 471 20.82 -0.68 21.99
N PHE A 472 20.61 -1.97 21.77
CA PHE A 472 19.55 -2.47 20.89
C PHE A 472 18.16 -2.07 21.40
N ALA A 473 17.91 -2.18 22.71
CA ALA A 473 16.69 -1.68 23.34
C ALA A 473 16.57 -0.14 23.23
N GLY A 474 17.69 0.59 23.31
CA GLY A 474 17.76 2.02 23.08
C GLY A 474 17.22 2.44 21.71
N VAL A 475 17.49 1.67 20.65
CA VAL A 475 16.94 1.90 19.30
C VAL A 475 15.41 1.83 19.32
N GLY A 476 14.82 0.93 20.11
CA GLY A 476 13.37 0.85 20.26
C GLY A 476 12.75 2.11 20.87
N LEU A 477 13.45 2.77 21.81
CA LEU A 477 12.99 4.05 22.34
C LEU A 477 13.16 5.19 21.33
N GLU A 478 14.25 5.21 20.56
CA GLU A 478 14.44 6.15 19.44
C GLU A 478 13.33 6.01 18.40
N TRP A 479 13.01 4.78 18.01
CA TRP A 479 11.91 4.44 17.11
C TRP A 479 10.57 5.01 17.60
N TYR A 480 10.21 4.75 18.86
CA TYR A 480 8.97 5.28 19.45
C TYR A 480 8.95 6.81 19.45
N ASN A 481 10.04 7.45 19.87
CA ASN A 481 10.15 8.91 19.89
C ASN A 481 10.08 9.52 18.49
N PHE A 482 10.61 8.84 17.47
CA PHE A 482 10.46 9.23 16.08
C PHE A 482 9.01 9.11 15.62
N MET A 483 8.37 7.98 15.88
CA MET A 483 7.00 7.70 15.42
C MET A 483 5.96 8.62 16.06
N THR A 484 6.08 8.95 17.34
CA THR A 484 5.17 9.89 18.04
C THR A 484 5.24 11.33 17.52
N ARG A 485 6.32 11.72 16.82
CA ARG A 485 6.44 13.03 16.15
C ARG A 485 5.82 13.03 14.76
N GLN A 486 5.59 11.85 14.18
CA GLN A 486 4.90 11.74 12.91
C GLN A 486 3.41 12.00 13.13
N VAL A 487 2.73 12.43 12.08
CA VAL A 487 1.29 12.67 12.10
C VAL A 487 0.68 11.98 10.90
N SER A 488 -0.37 11.19 11.12
CA SER A 488 -1.13 10.62 10.00
C SER A 488 -1.72 11.76 9.17
N PRO A 489 -1.59 11.71 7.83
CA PRO A 489 -2.34 12.62 6.96
C PRO A 489 -3.86 12.54 7.19
N SER A 490 -4.34 11.42 7.74
CA SER A 490 -5.75 11.22 8.11
C SER A 490 -6.11 11.62 9.54
N ARG A 491 -5.20 12.10 10.38
CA ARG A 491 -5.51 12.36 11.80
C ARG A 491 -6.61 13.41 11.99
N SER A 492 -6.66 14.40 11.10
CA SER A 492 -7.73 15.42 11.09
C SER A 492 -9.06 14.88 10.53
N LEU A 493 -9.06 13.70 9.91
CA LEU A 493 -10.26 13.02 9.44
C LEU A 493 -10.97 12.35 10.62
N LYS A 494 -11.95 13.03 11.18
CA LYS A 494 -12.95 12.41 12.07
C LYS A 494 -13.90 11.51 11.27
N VAL A 495 -13.38 10.41 10.74
CA VAL A 495 -14.18 9.39 10.01
C VAL A 495 -15.12 8.65 10.98
N ASP A 496 -14.78 8.62 12.27
CA ASP A 496 -15.42 7.72 13.25
C ASP A 496 -16.68 8.32 13.92
N ASN A 497 -17.07 9.55 13.60
CA ASN A 497 -18.25 10.21 14.20
C ASN A 497 -19.55 10.05 13.38
N LEU A 498 -19.56 9.19 12.37
CA LEU A 498 -20.79 8.81 11.69
C LEU A 498 -21.53 7.72 12.45
N ALA A 499 -22.16 8.12 13.55
CA ALA A 499 -23.23 7.33 14.14
C ALA A 499 -24.47 7.43 13.25
N VAL A 500 -24.85 6.30 12.64
CA VAL A 500 -26.16 6.17 12.01
C VAL A 500 -27.20 6.08 13.12
N PRO A 501 -28.26 6.92 13.11
CA PRO A 501 -29.36 6.76 14.03
C PRO A 501 -29.90 5.33 13.89
N PRO A 502 -30.10 4.58 14.98
CA PRO A 502 -30.74 3.27 14.87
C PRO A 502 -32.06 3.47 14.13
N GLY A 503 -32.23 2.75 13.01
CA GLY A 503 -33.42 2.83 12.18
C GLY A 503 -34.64 2.70 13.08
N THR A 504 -35.54 3.68 12.99
CA THR A 504 -36.78 3.68 13.76
C THR A 504 -37.47 2.34 13.53
N PRO A 505 -37.77 1.55 14.58
CA PRO A 505 -38.50 0.30 14.42
C PRO A 505 -39.76 0.60 13.62
N GLY A 506 -39.92 -0.10 12.48
CA GLY A 506 -41.06 0.08 11.60
C GLY A 506 -42.34 0.09 12.43
N ALA A 507 -43.12 1.16 12.29
CA ALA A 507 -44.40 1.29 12.96
C ALA A 507 -45.24 0.02 12.67
N PRO A 508 -45.84 -0.60 13.70
CA PRO A 508 -46.68 -1.78 13.51
C PRO A 508 -47.78 -1.45 12.50
N GLY A 509 -47.95 -2.33 11.51
CA GLY A 509 -48.92 -2.17 10.43
C GLY A 509 -50.29 -1.73 10.95
N GLY A 510 -50.77 -0.61 10.43
CA GLY A 510 -52.13 -0.14 10.68
C GLY A 510 -53.15 -1.14 10.12
N PRO A 511 -54.30 -1.32 10.82
CA PRO A 511 -55.32 -2.27 10.42
C PRO A 511 -55.98 -1.85 9.10
N GLY A 512 -56.20 -2.85 8.24
CA GLY A 512 -56.78 -2.68 6.91
C GLY A 512 -58.13 -1.97 6.93
N MET A 513 -58.31 -1.06 5.97
CA MET A 513 -59.61 -0.54 5.59
C MET A 513 -60.39 -1.60 4.81
N PRO A 514 -61.68 -1.84 5.13
CA PRO A 514 -62.56 -2.63 4.28
C PRO A 514 -63.00 -1.81 3.06
N GLY A 515 -63.13 -2.51 1.94
CA GLY A 515 -63.48 -1.92 0.65
C GLY A 515 -64.90 -1.35 0.58
N SER A 516 -65.04 -0.39 -0.32
CA SER A 516 -66.27 0.01 -1.00
C SER A 516 -65.92 0.50 -2.39
#